data_AF-A0A150RS88-F1
#
_entry.id   AF-A0A150RS88-F1
#
_cell.length_a   1.000
_cell.length_b   1.000
_cell.length_c   1.000
_cell.angle_alpha   90.00
_cell.angle_beta   90.00
_cell.angle_gamma   90.00
#
_symmetry.space_group_name_H-M   'P 1'
#
loop_
_entity.id
_entity.type
_entity.pdbx_description
1 polymer ?
#
loop_
_entity_poly.entity_id
_entity_poly.type
_entity_poly.pdbx_seq_one_letter_code
_entity_poly.pdbx_strand_id
1 'polypeptide(L)'
;MATSSEDKDRPDEDAPSEEAGAKDISTEEDGGSRAAPPAEAAAPARASRPAKQAGAARRPAGKKPGARPRAAAQPQGGSLGKSMILFLIIIGGLAAAFAYFGREPAAGTAGPKWKTGDKAQVEVTLVSTDIKDLACWSADEVNGRHCAFESPSKGWSKGDADDKKLLRPYTTTDRVQFLAAGLWSEPALTGKLPSARFALKCTYTVEGRMKRPGIRWSSEGAWLDRTDDWYTGLLSDCKLITP
;
A
#
# COMPACT_ATOMS: atom_id res chain seq x y z
N MET A 1 66.06 32.02 46.88
CA MET A 1 66.00 33.31 47.61
C MET A 1 65.33 34.33 46.68
N ALA A 2 64.41 35.15 47.21
CA ALA A 2 63.57 36.21 46.59
C ALA A 2 62.51 35.70 45.57
N THR A 3 61.17 35.76 45.72
CA THR A 3 60.10 36.67 46.26
C THR A 3 59.61 37.77 45.30
N SER A 4 58.26 37.86 45.20
CA SER A 4 57.40 38.99 44.77
C SER A 4 57.27 39.26 43.25
N SER A 5 56.11 39.58 42.65
CA SER A 5 54.90 40.29 43.14
C SER A 5 53.66 40.11 42.25
N GLU A 6 52.48 40.34 42.86
CA GLU A 6 51.17 40.91 42.40
C GLU A 6 50.68 40.71 40.94
N ASP A 7 49.41 40.42 40.66
CA ASP A 7 48.28 41.35 40.88
C ASP A 7 46.91 40.65 40.96
N LYS A 8 46.00 41.31 41.67
CA LYS A 8 44.73 40.84 42.23
C LYS A 8 43.61 41.80 41.77
N ASP A 9 42.38 41.36 41.99
CA ASP A 9 41.16 42.17 42.01
C ASP A 9 40.46 42.47 40.67
N ARG A 10 39.34 41.75 40.47
CA ARG A 10 38.16 42.33 39.82
C ARG A 10 36.91 41.90 40.61
N PRO A 11 36.12 42.86 41.12
CA PRO A 11 34.95 42.58 41.95
C PRO A 11 33.70 42.26 41.12
N ASP A 12 32.88 41.37 41.68
CA ASP A 12 31.44 41.22 41.46
C ASP A 12 30.68 42.48 41.87
N GLU A 13 29.64 42.89 41.13
CA GLU A 13 28.40 43.50 41.66
C GLU A 13 27.25 43.36 40.63
N ASP A 14 26.26 42.56 41.02
CA ASP A 14 24.81 42.82 41.08
C ASP A 14 24.06 43.57 39.96
N ALA A 15 23.00 42.92 39.44
CA ALA A 15 21.64 43.47 39.56
C ALA A 15 20.54 42.42 39.24
N PRO A 16 19.40 42.44 39.96
CA PRO A 16 18.31 41.45 39.91
C PRO A 16 17.15 41.86 38.99
N SER A 17 16.26 40.92 38.66
CA SER A 17 14.88 41.27 38.33
C SER A 17 13.90 40.18 38.78
N GLU A 18 12.96 40.65 39.58
CA GLU A 18 11.93 39.95 40.31
C GLU A 18 10.75 39.50 39.43
N GLU A 19 9.96 38.63 40.05
CA GLU A 19 8.68 38.08 39.63
C GLU A 19 7.56 39.12 39.41
N ALA A 20 6.63 38.79 38.51
CA ALA A 20 5.18 38.88 38.66
C ALA A 20 4.58 38.21 37.40
N GLY A 21 3.68 37.23 37.44
CA GLY A 21 2.46 37.13 38.23
C GLY A 21 1.25 37.34 37.31
N ALA A 22 0.21 36.49 37.46
CA ALA A 22 -1.09 36.44 36.75
C ALA A 22 -1.14 35.46 35.55
N LYS A 23 -2.13 34.57 35.40
CA LYS A 23 -3.43 34.43 36.07
C LYS A 23 -3.99 33.02 35.81
N ASP A 24 -4.41 32.38 36.89
CA ASP A 24 -5.45 31.36 36.90
C ASP A 24 -6.74 31.93 36.27
N ILE A 25 -7.30 31.25 35.27
CA ILE A 25 -8.71 31.36 34.89
C ILE A 25 -9.24 29.94 34.74
N SER A 26 -9.81 29.45 35.83
CA SER A 26 -10.82 28.38 35.83
C SER A 26 -12.18 29.06 35.89
N THR A 27 -13.00 28.94 34.84
CA THR A 27 -14.45 29.20 34.92
C THR A 27 -15.18 28.43 33.80
N GLU A 28 -15.88 27.40 34.26
CA GLU A 28 -17.23 26.94 33.91
C GLU A 28 -17.57 26.37 32.52
N GLU A 29 -18.17 25.19 32.67
CA GLU A 29 -19.14 24.51 31.84
C GLU A 29 -20.10 25.43 31.07
N ASP A 30 -20.28 25.15 29.77
CA ASP A 30 -21.59 25.31 29.15
C ASP A 30 -21.93 24.07 28.34
N GLY A 31 -22.96 23.37 28.80
CA GLY A 31 -23.59 22.25 28.14
C GLY A 31 -24.50 22.76 27.03
N GLY A 32 -24.24 22.36 25.80
CA GLY A 32 -24.96 22.88 24.64
C GLY A 32 -25.11 21.89 23.49
N SER A 33 -25.76 20.76 23.78
CA SER A 33 -26.67 20.02 22.88
C SER A 33 -26.48 20.22 21.37
N ARG A 34 -25.94 19.21 20.67
CA ARG A 34 -26.29 18.99 19.26
C ARG A 34 -26.34 17.50 18.91
N ALA A 35 -27.57 17.02 19.02
CA ALA A 35 -28.30 16.19 18.06
C ALA A 35 -27.56 15.00 17.42
N ALA A 36 -28.10 13.83 17.75
CA ALA A 36 -27.86 12.53 17.14
C ALA A 36 -27.82 12.54 15.59
N PRO A 37 -27.01 11.67 14.96
CA PRO A 37 -27.29 11.24 13.60
C PRO A 37 -28.49 10.26 13.62
N PRO A 38 -29.53 10.48 12.80
CA PRO A 38 -30.65 9.57 12.69
C PRO A 38 -30.20 8.23 12.07
N ALA A 39 -30.55 7.14 12.75
CA ALA A 39 -30.68 5.83 12.15
C ALA A 39 -31.93 5.85 11.26
N GLU A 40 -31.73 5.88 9.94
CA GLU A 40 -32.80 5.68 8.97
C GLU A 40 -32.54 4.39 8.19
N ALA A 41 -33.31 3.37 8.57
CA ALA A 41 -33.54 2.19 7.79
C ALA A 41 -34.39 2.54 6.57
N ALA A 42 -33.99 2.09 5.38
CA ALA A 42 -34.87 1.53 4.35
C ALA A 42 -34.10 1.35 3.02
N ALA A 43 -33.63 0.13 2.75
CA ALA A 43 -33.34 -0.27 1.38
C ALA A 43 -34.66 -0.68 0.70
N PRO A 44 -35.04 -0.07 -0.43
CA PRO A 44 -36.29 -0.38 -1.12
C PRO A 44 -36.23 -1.70 -1.88
N ALA A 45 -37.42 -2.32 -1.94
CA ALA A 45 -37.74 -3.59 -2.57
C ALA A 45 -37.31 -3.68 -4.05
N ARG A 46 -36.81 -4.86 -4.42
CA ARG A 46 -36.54 -5.26 -5.80
C ARG A 46 -37.84 -5.24 -6.63
N ALA A 47 -37.89 -4.35 -7.61
CA ALA A 47 -38.92 -4.32 -8.64
C ALA A 47 -38.70 -5.45 -9.66
N SER A 48 -39.66 -6.36 -9.71
CA SER A 48 -39.79 -7.44 -10.68
C SER A 48 -40.05 -6.88 -12.08
N ARG A 49 -39.20 -7.23 -13.05
CA ARG A 49 -39.37 -6.90 -14.46
C ARG A 49 -40.28 -7.94 -15.14
N PRO A 50 -41.36 -7.56 -15.85
CA PRO A 50 -42.13 -8.50 -16.67
C PRO A 50 -41.61 -8.47 -18.12
N ALA A 51 -41.25 -9.62 -18.67
CA ALA A 51 -41.02 -9.77 -20.10
C ALA A 51 -42.28 -10.34 -20.78
N LYS A 52 -42.89 -9.48 -21.58
CA LYS A 52 -44.15 -9.65 -22.31
C LYS A 52 -43.95 -10.61 -23.49
N GLN A 53 -44.86 -11.57 -23.62
CA GLN A 53 -45.08 -12.41 -24.80
C GLN A 53 -45.58 -11.60 -26.00
N ALA A 54 -45.16 -12.00 -27.19
CA ALA A 54 -45.93 -11.94 -28.44
C ALA A 54 -45.28 -12.95 -29.41
N GLY A 55 -45.93 -13.92 -30.06
CA GLY A 55 -47.36 -14.16 -30.25
C GLY A 55 -47.76 -13.87 -31.70
N ALA A 56 -47.83 -14.90 -32.55
CA ALA A 56 -48.72 -15.01 -33.73
C ALA A 56 -48.51 -16.41 -34.36
N ALA A 57 -49.35 -17.42 -34.14
CA ALA A 57 -50.73 -17.65 -34.59
C ALA A 57 -50.87 -17.90 -36.10
N ARG A 58 -51.25 -19.13 -36.50
CA ARG A 58 -52.57 -19.49 -37.05
C ARG A 58 -52.69 -20.98 -37.46
N ARG A 59 -53.88 -21.53 -37.15
CA ARG A 59 -54.52 -22.83 -37.49
C ARG A 59 -54.75 -22.97 -39.02
N PRO A 60 -55.17 -24.12 -39.64
CA PRO A 60 -56.16 -25.09 -39.11
C PRO A 60 -56.16 -26.58 -39.58
N ALA A 61 -57.10 -27.32 -38.96
CA ALA A 61 -57.89 -28.47 -39.44
C ALA A 61 -57.28 -29.89 -39.55
N GLY A 62 -57.95 -30.89 -38.95
CA GLY A 62 -57.84 -32.30 -39.39
C GLY A 62 -58.22 -33.41 -38.40
N LYS A 63 -59.49 -33.88 -38.49
CA LYS A 63 -60.02 -35.26 -38.36
C LYS A 63 -59.44 -36.32 -37.36
N LYS A 64 -60.35 -36.71 -36.45
CA LYS A 64 -60.82 -38.06 -35.98
C LYS A 64 -59.85 -39.22 -35.64
N PRO A 65 -60.23 -40.08 -34.65
CA PRO A 65 -59.36 -41.07 -34.02
C PRO A 65 -59.36 -42.42 -34.76
N GLY A 66 -58.17 -43.01 -34.92
CA GLY A 66 -57.98 -44.35 -35.45
C GLY A 66 -56.90 -45.08 -34.65
N ALA A 67 -57.31 -46.04 -33.82
CA ALA A 67 -56.43 -46.92 -33.08
C ALA A 67 -55.64 -47.83 -34.03
N ARG A 68 -54.31 -47.88 -33.86
CA ARG A 68 -53.43 -48.94 -34.39
C ARG A 68 -52.26 -49.21 -33.43
N PRO A 69 -51.71 -50.43 -33.45
CA PRO A 69 -51.10 -51.06 -32.28
C PRO A 69 -49.70 -50.55 -31.96
N ARG A 70 -49.39 -50.70 -30.67
CA ARG A 70 -48.16 -50.37 -29.94
C ARG A 70 -46.91 -50.83 -30.69
N ALA A 71 -46.16 -49.88 -31.25
CA ALA A 71 -44.78 -50.11 -31.65
C ALA A 71 -43.89 -50.11 -30.40
N ALA A 72 -42.97 -51.06 -30.31
CA ALA A 72 -42.03 -51.20 -29.21
C ALA A 72 -41.22 -49.91 -29.02
N ALA A 73 -41.07 -49.49 -27.76
CA ALA A 73 -40.17 -48.39 -27.41
C ALA A 73 -38.75 -48.76 -27.82
N GLN A 74 -38.20 -48.03 -28.80
CA GLN A 74 -36.76 -48.08 -29.02
C GLN A 74 -36.07 -47.46 -27.81
N PRO A 75 -35.08 -48.12 -27.19
CA PRO A 75 -34.31 -47.52 -26.12
C PRO A 75 -33.44 -46.42 -26.75
N GLN A 76 -33.88 -45.16 -26.64
CA GLN A 76 -33.01 -43.99 -26.84
C GLN A 76 -32.09 -43.82 -25.62
N GLY A 77 -31.34 -44.86 -25.27
CA GLY A 77 -30.34 -44.86 -24.21
C GLY A 77 -28.96 -44.85 -24.84
N GLY A 78 -28.40 -43.68 -25.12
CA GLY A 78 -27.04 -43.62 -25.65
C GLY A 78 -26.44 -42.25 -25.97
N SER A 79 -27.18 -41.15 -25.83
CA SER A 79 -26.69 -39.81 -26.20
C SER A 79 -26.15 -39.00 -25.01
N LEU A 80 -26.69 -39.19 -23.80
CA LEU A 80 -26.28 -38.42 -22.61
C LEU A 80 -24.85 -38.73 -22.14
N GLY A 81 -24.41 -39.99 -22.20
CA GLY A 81 -23.06 -40.39 -21.76
C GLY A 81 -21.93 -39.86 -22.65
N LYS A 82 -22.15 -39.80 -23.98
CA LYS A 82 -21.15 -39.27 -24.92
C LYS A 82 -20.98 -37.75 -24.78
N SER A 83 -22.07 -37.03 -24.50
CA SER A 83 -22.00 -35.58 -24.25
C SER A 83 -21.28 -35.25 -22.94
N MET A 84 -21.44 -36.08 -21.90
CA MET A 84 -20.77 -35.87 -20.61
C MET A 84 -19.26 -36.17 -20.67
N ILE A 85 -18.86 -37.21 -21.42
CA ILE A 85 -17.44 -37.51 -21.63
C ILE A 85 -16.74 -36.38 -22.41
N LEU A 86 -17.37 -35.85 -23.46
CA LEU A 86 -16.80 -34.72 -24.22
C LEU A 86 -16.66 -33.46 -23.35
N PHE A 87 -17.66 -33.18 -22.51
CA PHE A 87 -17.62 -32.04 -21.59
C PHE A 87 -16.48 -32.16 -20.56
N LEU A 88 -16.27 -33.36 -20.00
CA LEU A 88 -15.16 -33.61 -19.06
C LEU A 88 -13.79 -33.50 -19.75
N ILE A 89 -13.67 -33.92 -21.01
CA ILE A 89 -12.43 -33.75 -21.78
C ILE A 89 -12.16 -32.27 -22.05
N ILE A 90 -13.18 -31.48 -22.42
CA ILE A 90 -13.02 -30.04 -22.68
C ILE A 90 -12.66 -29.31 -21.38
N ILE A 91 -13.40 -29.53 -20.28
CA ILE A 91 -13.11 -28.89 -19.00
C ILE A 91 -11.76 -29.35 -18.45
N GLY A 92 -11.47 -30.65 -18.50
CA GLY A 92 -10.19 -31.19 -18.06
C GLY A 92 -9.03 -30.64 -18.90
N GLY A 93 -9.19 -30.55 -20.22
CA GLY A 93 -8.21 -29.97 -21.14
C GLY A 93 -7.99 -28.48 -20.89
N LEU A 94 -9.06 -27.71 -20.69
CA LEU A 94 -8.96 -26.29 -20.34
C LEU A 94 -8.34 -26.09 -18.95
N ALA A 95 -8.73 -26.87 -17.95
CA ALA A 95 -8.14 -26.80 -16.61
C ALA A 95 -6.65 -27.16 -16.63
N ALA A 96 -6.25 -28.17 -17.39
CA ALA A 96 -4.84 -28.53 -17.59
C ALA A 96 -4.10 -27.42 -18.34
N ALA A 97 -4.71 -26.82 -19.37
CA ALA A 97 -4.12 -25.70 -20.09
C ALA A 97 -3.97 -24.45 -19.20
N PHE A 98 -4.96 -24.10 -18.38
CA PHE A 98 -4.83 -23.03 -17.40
C PHE A 98 -3.84 -23.36 -16.28
N ALA A 99 -3.71 -24.62 -15.87
CA ALA A 99 -2.70 -25.02 -14.91
C ALA A 99 -1.28 -25.04 -15.49
N TYR A 100 -1.14 -25.17 -16.81
CA TYR A 100 0.15 -25.17 -17.51
C TYR A 100 0.56 -23.76 -17.97
N PHE A 101 -0.33 -23.05 -18.67
CA PHE A 101 -0.11 -21.71 -19.19
C PHE A 101 -0.48 -20.59 -18.21
N GLY A 102 -1.46 -20.80 -17.31
CA GLY A 102 -1.76 -19.84 -16.24
C GLY A 102 -0.76 -19.87 -15.08
N ARG A 103 0.25 -20.74 -15.15
CA ARG A 103 1.41 -20.76 -14.26
C ARG A 103 2.60 -19.97 -14.80
N GLU A 104 2.47 -19.32 -15.96
CA GLU A 104 3.42 -18.26 -16.28
C GLU A 104 3.38 -17.27 -15.11
N PRO A 105 4.48 -17.09 -14.35
CA PRO A 105 4.54 -15.97 -13.42
C PRO A 105 4.23 -14.76 -14.28
N ALA A 106 3.11 -14.09 -14.00
CA ALA A 106 2.65 -12.93 -14.75
C ALA A 106 3.89 -12.16 -15.20
N ALA A 107 4.13 -12.02 -16.51
CA ALA A 107 5.37 -11.50 -17.07
C ALA A 107 5.75 -10.22 -16.32
N GLY A 108 6.57 -10.43 -15.31
CA GLY A 108 6.64 -9.62 -14.12
C GLY A 108 8.05 -9.91 -13.71
N THR A 109 8.90 -9.04 -14.22
CA THR A 109 10.33 -8.95 -14.02
C THR A 109 10.68 -9.66 -12.73
N ALA A 110 11.38 -10.79 -12.83
CA ALA A 110 11.90 -11.46 -11.65
C ALA A 110 12.56 -10.35 -10.80
N GLY A 111 12.03 -10.12 -9.60
CA GLY A 111 12.45 -8.99 -8.77
C GLY A 111 13.97 -8.97 -8.61
N PRO A 112 14.56 -7.81 -8.32
CA PRO A 112 16.01 -7.69 -8.29
C PRO A 112 16.61 -8.69 -7.30
N LYS A 113 17.67 -9.36 -7.72
CA LYS A 113 18.41 -10.32 -6.89
C LYS A 113 19.57 -9.62 -6.19
N TRP A 114 19.27 -8.56 -5.45
CA TRP A 114 20.27 -7.82 -4.67
C TRP A 114 20.74 -8.62 -3.46
N LYS A 115 21.98 -8.36 -3.06
CA LYS A 115 22.63 -8.86 -1.84
C LYS A 115 23.02 -7.68 -0.95
N THR A 116 23.12 -7.93 0.35
CA THR A 116 23.69 -6.96 1.29
C THR A 116 25.12 -6.58 0.85
N GLY A 117 25.39 -5.28 0.81
CA GLY A 117 26.64 -4.69 0.32
C GLY A 117 26.60 -4.25 -1.14
N ASP A 118 25.60 -4.68 -1.93
CA ASP A 118 25.47 -4.28 -3.32
C ASP A 118 25.16 -2.78 -3.43
N LYS A 119 25.70 -2.15 -4.49
CA LYS A 119 25.31 -0.82 -4.93
C LYS A 119 24.60 -0.92 -6.28
N ALA A 120 23.34 -0.52 -6.33
CA ALA A 120 22.52 -0.53 -7.53
C ALA A 120 22.17 0.90 -7.95
N GLN A 121 22.17 1.18 -9.26
CA GLN A 121 21.57 2.40 -9.78
C GLN A 121 20.05 2.17 -9.88
N VAL A 122 19.28 3.01 -9.20
CA VAL A 122 17.82 2.92 -9.18
C VAL A 122 17.21 4.24 -9.63
N GLU A 123 16.08 4.16 -10.32
CA GLU A 123 15.29 5.32 -10.72
C GLU A 123 14.01 5.34 -9.91
N VAL A 124 13.93 6.21 -8.91
CA VAL A 124 12.81 6.30 -7.96
C VAL A 124 11.79 7.30 -8.47
N THR A 125 10.52 6.90 -8.53
CA THR A 125 9.42 7.80 -8.90
C THR A 125 8.81 8.43 -7.65
N LEU A 126 8.61 9.75 -7.67
CA LEU A 126 8.12 10.53 -6.51
C LEU A 126 7.07 11.57 -6.91
N VAL A 127 6.31 12.00 -5.92
CA VAL A 127 5.61 13.30 -5.88
C VAL A 127 6.12 14.14 -4.72
N SER A 128 5.91 15.46 -4.77
CA SER A 128 6.42 16.37 -3.74
C SER A 128 5.86 16.12 -2.34
N THR A 129 4.67 15.51 -2.21
CA THR A 129 4.04 15.22 -0.91
C THR A 129 4.55 13.94 -0.27
N ASP A 130 5.30 13.10 -1.00
CA ASP A 130 5.78 11.80 -0.52
C ASP A 130 6.60 11.88 0.77
N ILE A 131 7.26 13.01 1.04
CA ILE A 131 8.06 13.24 2.26
C ILE A 131 7.25 13.04 3.56
N LYS A 132 5.97 13.40 3.54
CA LYS A 132 5.05 13.26 4.68
C LYS A 132 4.09 12.07 4.56
N ASP A 133 3.91 11.56 3.35
CA ASP A 133 2.91 10.54 3.04
C ASP A 133 3.46 9.12 3.18
N LEU A 134 4.72 8.92 2.77
CA LEU A 134 5.35 7.60 2.76
C LEU A 134 5.84 7.20 4.14
N ALA A 135 5.37 6.06 4.63
CA ALA A 135 5.89 5.45 5.85
C ALA A 135 5.82 3.93 5.79
N CYS A 136 6.65 3.28 6.61
CA CYS A 136 6.51 1.87 6.93
C CYS A 136 6.33 1.68 8.43
N TRP A 137 5.93 0.46 8.82
CA TRP A 137 5.99 -0.02 10.19
C TRP A 137 6.74 -1.35 10.26
N SER A 138 7.56 -1.51 11.29
CA SER A 138 8.23 -2.75 11.68
C SER A 138 8.82 -2.58 13.09
N ALA A 139 8.79 -3.64 13.89
CA ALA A 139 9.46 -3.64 15.20
C ALA A 139 10.99 -3.83 15.08
N ASP A 140 11.46 -4.25 13.91
CA ASP A 140 12.86 -4.57 13.64
C ASP A 140 13.63 -3.34 13.15
N GLU A 141 14.95 -3.39 13.34
CA GLU A 141 15.92 -2.43 12.82
C GLU A 141 16.93 -3.13 11.91
N VAL A 142 17.37 -2.45 10.85
CA VAL A 142 18.39 -2.97 9.93
C VAL A 142 19.50 -1.94 9.80
N ASN A 143 20.69 -2.27 10.31
CA ASN A 143 21.89 -1.41 10.29
C ASN A 143 21.63 0.02 10.79
N GLY A 144 20.98 0.20 11.94
CA GLY A 144 20.68 1.53 12.47
C GLY A 144 19.46 2.21 11.86
N ARG A 145 18.78 1.56 10.90
CA ARG A 145 17.62 2.11 10.20
C ARG A 145 16.33 1.43 10.62
N HIS A 146 15.30 2.23 10.75
CA HIS A 146 14.01 1.79 11.27
C HIS A 146 12.87 2.41 10.48
N CYS A 147 11.72 1.76 10.56
CA CYS A 147 10.49 2.34 10.09
C CYS A 147 10.05 3.50 11.01
N ALA A 148 9.18 4.39 10.49
CA ALA A 148 8.62 5.47 11.29
C ALA A 148 7.75 4.96 12.46
N PHE A 149 7.28 3.71 12.36
CA PHE A 149 6.38 3.07 13.29
C PHE A 149 6.91 1.67 13.66
N GLU A 150 6.68 1.26 14.91
CA GLU A 150 6.90 -0.13 15.38
C GLU A 150 5.70 -1.02 15.04
N SER A 151 4.52 -0.44 14.99
CA SER A 151 3.25 -1.09 14.63
C SER A 151 2.31 -0.07 13.97
N PRO A 152 1.19 -0.49 13.34
CA PRO A 152 0.26 0.43 12.69
C PRO A 152 -0.21 1.62 13.54
N SER A 153 -0.22 1.47 14.87
CA SER A 153 -0.70 2.46 15.84
C SER A 153 0.39 2.99 16.77
N LYS A 154 1.64 2.58 16.62
CA LYS A 154 2.74 2.95 17.53
C LYS A 154 3.92 3.50 16.73
N GLY A 155 4.22 4.78 16.94
CA GLY A 155 5.43 5.42 16.40
C GLY A 155 6.71 4.76 16.94
N TRP A 156 7.81 4.95 16.23
CA TRP A 156 9.13 4.49 16.68
C TRP A 156 9.51 5.13 18.02
N SER A 157 9.92 4.32 19.01
CA SER A 157 10.20 4.80 20.36
C SER A 157 11.68 5.02 20.67
N LYS A 158 12.59 4.59 19.78
CA LYS A 158 14.04 4.56 20.03
C LYS A 158 14.77 5.63 19.22
N GLY A 159 14.68 6.88 19.67
CA GLY A 159 15.44 8.01 19.11
C GLY A 159 14.69 8.82 18.05
N ASP A 160 15.42 9.73 17.41
CA ASP A 160 14.86 10.76 16.54
C ASP A 160 14.55 10.26 15.12
N ALA A 161 13.56 10.89 14.49
CA ALA A 161 13.15 10.64 13.11
C ALA A 161 14.08 11.31 12.07
N ASP A 162 15.40 11.06 12.18
CA ASP A 162 16.38 11.50 11.19
C ASP A 162 16.15 10.76 9.86
N ASP A 163 16.02 11.51 8.76
CA ASP A 163 15.80 10.97 7.42
C ASP A 163 16.88 9.96 6.99
N LYS A 164 18.12 10.10 7.48
CA LYS A 164 19.21 9.14 7.21
C LYS A 164 19.01 7.76 7.83
N LYS A 165 18.18 7.68 8.88
CA LYS A 165 17.82 6.44 9.59
C LYS A 165 16.40 5.99 9.29
N LEU A 166 15.54 6.91 8.85
CA LEU A 166 14.13 6.66 8.61
C LEU A 166 13.88 5.95 7.28
N LEU A 167 13.44 4.71 7.35
CA LEU A 167 13.03 3.93 6.18
C LEU A 167 11.65 4.38 5.70
N ARG A 168 11.56 4.62 4.39
CA ARG A 168 10.30 4.86 3.68
C ARG A 168 10.17 3.91 2.49
N PRO A 169 8.93 3.52 2.11
CA PRO A 169 8.70 2.69 0.95
C PRO A 169 8.85 3.50 -0.34
N TYR A 170 9.57 2.96 -1.32
CA TYR A 170 9.75 3.58 -2.62
C TYR A 170 9.44 2.59 -3.73
N THR A 171 9.08 3.14 -4.90
CA THR A 171 8.86 2.38 -6.12
C THR A 171 9.76 2.91 -7.23
N THR A 172 10.47 2.00 -7.89
CA THR A 172 11.28 2.34 -9.07
C THR A 172 10.42 2.45 -10.35
N THR A 173 10.99 2.99 -11.42
CA THR A 173 10.36 3.05 -12.75
C THR A 173 10.04 1.66 -13.33
N ASP A 174 10.82 0.64 -12.97
CA ASP A 174 10.61 -0.78 -13.32
C ASP A 174 9.72 -1.55 -12.32
N ARG A 175 9.01 -0.83 -11.43
CA ARG A 175 8.03 -1.35 -10.46
C ARG A 175 8.60 -2.22 -9.35
N VAL A 176 9.89 -2.10 -9.05
CA VAL A 176 10.50 -2.68 -7.86
C VAL A 176 10.12 -1.83 -6.65
N GLN A 177 9.63 -2.48 -5.60
CA GLN A 177 9.33 -1.85 -4.33
C GLN A 177 10.39 -2.24 -3.28
N PHE A 178 10.88 -1.26 -2.54
CA PHE A 178 11.93 -1.43 -1.53
C PHE A 178 11.82 -0.35 -0.46
N LEU A 179 12.53 -0.52 0.65
CA LEU A 179 12.65 0.50 1.68
C LEU A 179 14.01 1.19 1.57
N ALA A 180 14.04 2.51 1.70
CA ALA A 180 15.29 3.22 1.81
C ALA A 180 15.20 4.40 2.78
N ALA A 181 16.35 4.81 3.27
CA ALA A 181 16.54 6.04 4.02
C ALA A 181 17.37 7.05 3.22
N GLY A 182 17.45 8.28 3.72
CA GLY A 182 18.37 9.33 3.28
C GLY A 182 17.95 10.11 2.05
N LEU A 183 16.89 9.69 1.34
CA LEU A 183 16.48 10.33 0.09
C LEU A 183 16.17 11.82 0.27
N TRP A 184 15.43 12.21 1.31
CA TRP A 184 15.01 13.60 1.48
C TRP A 184 16.10 14.50 2.09
N SER A 185 17.21 13.90 2.52
CA SER A 185 18.44 14.59 2.88
C SER A 185 19.31 14.93 1.66
N GLU A 186 18.97 14.43 0.47
CA GLU A 186 19.76 14.65 -0.73
C GLU A 186 19.65 16.10 -1.23
N PRO A 187 20.78 16.74 -1.61
CA PRO A 187 20.78 18.12 -2.10
C PRO A 187 19.84 18.36 -3.29
N ALA A 188 19.65 17.34 -4.15
CA ALA A 188 18.76 17.40 -5.30
C ALA A 188 17.28 17.65 -4.92
N LEU A 189 16.90 17.47 -3.65
CA LEU A 189 15.55 17.65 -3.15
C LEU A 189 15.35 18.90 -2.26
N THR A 190 16.40 19.70 -2.04
CA THR A 190 16.35 20.89 -1.16
C THR A 190 15.68 22.13 -1.76
N GLY A 191 15.23 22.05 -3.02
CA GLY A 191 14.65 23.18 -3.76
C GLY A 191 13.15 23.05 -4.05
N LYS A 192 12.68 23.88 -4.99
CA LYS A 192 11.31 23.77 -5.50
C LYS A 192 11.18 22.49 -6.34
N LEU A 193 10.50 21.49 -5.76
CA LEU A 193 10.23 20.23 -6.43
C LEU A 193 9.19 20.40 -7.54
N PRO A 194 9.21 19.56 -8.59
CA PRO A 194 8.15 19.49 -9.58
C PRO A 194 6.78 19.26 -8.93
N SER A 195 5.74 19.93 -9.45
CA SER A 195 4.36 19.73 -8.99
C SER A 195 3.74 18.42 -9.52
N ALA A 196 4.20 17.96 -10.68
CA ALA A 196 3.87 16.66 -11.24
C ALA A 196 4.80 15.56 -10.68
N ARG A 197 4.47 14.30 -10.99
CA ARG A 197 5.36 13.17 -10.73
C ARG A 197 6.72 13.39 -11.42
N PHE A 198 7.79 13.06 -10.72
CA PHE A 198 9.16 13.15 -11.23
C PHE A 198 9.96 11.92 -10.82
N ALA A 199 11.12 11.72 -11.43
CA ALA A 199 12.02 10.61 -11.12
C ALA A 199 13.38 11.11 -10.68
N LEU A 200 14.02 10.36 -9.79
CA LEU A 200 15.41 10.57 -9.37
C LEU A 200 16.24 9.35 -9.72
N LYS A 201 17.42 9.57 -10.29
CA LYS A 201 18.45 8.53 -10.40
C LYS A 201 19.31 8.58 -9.16
N CYS A 202 19.36 7.49 -8.41
CA CYS A 202 20.10 7.40 -7.15
C CYS A 202 20.97 6.14 -7.12
N THR A 203 22.04 6.19 -6.34
CA THR A 203 22.78 5.00 -5.91
C THR A 203 22.08 4.43 -4.68
N TYR A 204 21.57 3.21 -4.78
CA TYR A 204 21.00 2.46 -3.67
C TYR A 204 22.04 1.48 -3.12
N THR A 205 22.45 1.69 -1.87
CA THR A 205 23.31 0.75 -1.14
C THR A 205 22.43 -0.21 -0.35
N VAL A 206 22.45 -1.49 -0.70
CA VAL A 206 21.63 -2.53 -0.08
C VAL A 206 22.27 -2.95 1.22
N GLU A 207 21.53 -2.88 2.31
CA GLU A 207 22.06 -3.14 3.65
C GLU A 207 21.43 -4.35 4.31
N GLY A 208 20.24 -4.75 3.88
CA GLY A 208 19.61 -5.94 4.38
C GLY A 208 18.21 -6.10 3.85
N ARG A 209 17.39 -6.81 4.64
CA ARG A 209 15.97 -7.00 4.37
C ARG A 209 15.17 -6.76 5.64
N MET A 210 14.04 -6.09 5.49
CA MET A 210 13.04 -5.93 6.53
C MET A 210 12.04 -7.06 6.39
N LYS A 211 11.78 -7.76 7.49
CA LYS A 211 10.87 -8.88 7.48
C LYS A 211 9.43 -8.39 7.44
N ARG A 212 8.71 -8.67 6.35
CA ARG A 212 7.26 -8.41 6.21
C ARG A 212 6.82 -7.04 6.77
N PRO A 213 7.42 -5.92 6.34
CA PRO A 213 7.01 -4.60 6.82
C PRO A 213 5.58 -4.29 6.41
N GLY A 214 4.87 -3.49 7.20
CA GLY A 214 3.69 -2.82 6.65
C GLY A 214 4.07 -1.48 6.05
N ILE A 215 3.38 -1.09 4.99
CA ILE A 215 3.66 0.15 4.25
C ILE A 215 2.39 0.98 4.11
N ARG A 216 2.56 2.30 4.01
CA ARG A 216 1.50 3.19 3.54
C ARG A 216 2.09 4.18 2.54
N TRP A 217 1.29 4.50 1.54
CA TRP A 217 1.65 5.43 0.46
C TRP A 217 1.01 6.81 0.64
N SER A 218 0.20 6.98 1.69
CA SER A 218 -0.47 8.22 2.06
C SER A 218 -0.56 8.27 3.58
N SER A 219 -0.43 9.46 4.15
CA SER A 219 -0.58 9.69 5.59
C SER A 219 -1.98 9.35 6.11
N GLU A 220 -3.01 9.52 5.27
CA GLU A 220 -4.42 9.15 5.54
C GLU A 220 -4.79 7.77 4.98
N GLY A 221 -3.87 7.10 4.30
CA GLY A 221 -4.09 5.81 3.66
C GLY A 221 -4.09 4.64 4.64
N ALA A 222 -4.69 3.53 4.21
CA ALA A 222 -4.61 2.27 4.94
C ALA A 222 -3.18 1.69 4.93
N TRP A 223 -2.84 0.99 6.00
CA TRP A 223 -1.65 0.16 6.04
C TRP A 223 -1.81 -1.07 5.14
N LEU A 224 -0.75 -1.41 4.42
CA LEU A 224 -0.65 -2.59 3.56
C LEU A 224 0.43 -3.50 4.14
N ASP A 225 0.01 -4.58 4.78
CA ASP A 225 0.94 -5.55 5.34
C ASP A 225 1.55 -6.40 4.23
N ARG A 226 2.88 -6.50 4.21
CA ARG A 226 3.60 -7.30 3.22
C ARG A 226 3.76 -8.73 3.70
N THR A 227 3.54 -9.67 2.80
CA THR A 227 3.85 -11.09 3.03
C THR A 227 5.33 -11.42 2.80
N ASP A 228 6.01 -10.57 2.03
CA ASP A 228 7.38 -10.77 1.59
C ASP A 228 8.34 -9.82 2.29
N ASP A 229 9.59 -10.26 2.43
CA ASP A 229 10.67 -9.42 2.96
C ASP A 229 11.11 -8.40 1.92
N TRP A 230 11.28 -7.15 2.32
CA TRP A 230 11.68 -6.07 1.43
C TRP A 230 13.15 -5.72 1.61
N TYR A 231 13.84 -5.40 0.52
CA TYR A 231 15.19 -4.86 0.61
C TYR A 231 15.19 -3.52 1.35
N THR A 232 16.20 -3.32 2.18
CA THR A 232 16.43 -2.07 2.92
C THR A 232 17.81 -1.52 2.64
N GLY A 233 17.93 -0.20 2.61
CA GLY A 233 19.22 0.42 2.35
C GLY A 233 19.22 1.93 2.43
N LEU A 234 20.26 2.52 1.88
CA LEU A 234 20.47 3.96 1.81
C LEU A 234 20.47 4.42 0.36
N LEU A 235 19.76 5.50 0.08
CA LEU A 235 19.88 6.23 -1.18
C LEU A 235 20.92 7.34 -1.03
N SER A 236 21.80 7.45 -2.01
CA SER A 236 22.80 8.52 -2.12
C SER A 236 23.00 8.95 -3.57
N ASP A 237 23.70 10.06 -3.76
CA ASP A 237 24.12 10.55 -5.09
C ASP A 237 22.93 10.77 -6.03
N CYS A 238 21.81 11.26 -5.47
CA CYS A 238 20.56 11.39 -6.21
C CYS A 238 20.60 12.59 -7.17
N LYS A 239 20.06 12.40 -8.38
CA LYS A 239 19.92 13.43 -9.41
C LYS A 239 18.52 13.40 -10.01
N LEU A 240 17.93 14.58 -10.18
CA LEU A 240 16.65 14.71 -10.87
C LEU A 240 16.81 14.29 -12.33
N ILE A 241 15.96 13.36 -12.78
CA ILE A 241 15.86 12.99 -14.19
C ILE A 241 14.74 13.83 -14.77
N THR A 242 15.09 14.82 -15.57
CA THR A 242 14.10 15.52 -16.40
C THR A 242 13.66 14.56 -17.50
N PRO A 243 12.35 14.31 -17.68
CA PRO A 243 11.85 13.51 -18.80
C PRO A 243 12.19 14.14 -20.15
#